data_AF-A0A523TG57-F1
#
_entry.id   AF-A0A523TG57-F1
#
_cell.length_a   1.000
_cell.length_b   1.000
_cell.length_c   1.000
_cell.angle_alpha   90.00
_cell.angle_beta   90.00
_cell.angle_gamma   90.00
#
_symmetry.space_group_name_H-M   'P 1'
#
loop_
_entity.id
_entity.type
_entity.pdbx_description
1 polymer ?
#
loop_
_entity_poly.entity_id
_entity_poly.type
_entity_poly.pdbx_seq_one_letter_code
_entity_poly.pdbx_strand_id
1 'polypeptide(L)'
;MKAEYELSKDSNVESLLTKIAENFGTTVKTLEDDLTKVIAVPSRIRIIQRVDETKYVLRVRGASEGDISFLTGILGDPTKISQEKLSLNDFIKEVMSIPVVETKSKEEIIDILDLDDDEFQQYFKQLERFGKRGRGSQAILDAYKILSK
;
A
#
# COMPACT_ATOMS: atom_id res chain seq x y z
N MET A 1 6.19 -8.77 -1.92
CA MET A 1 5.56 -8.39 -3.22
C MET A 1 4.28 -7.59 -2.99
N LYS A 2 3.79 -6.86 -4.02
CA LYS A 2 2.50 -6.16 -4.03
C LYS A 2 1.61 -6.72 -5.14
N ALA A 3 0.31 -6.83 -4.89
CA ALA A 3 -0.66 -7.22 -5.90
C ALA A 3 -1.99 -6.46 -5.72
N GLU A 4 -2.66 -6.19 -6.84
CA GLU A 4 -4.01 -5.62 -6.87
C GLU A 4 -4.95 -6.61 -7.56
N TYR A 5 -6.12 -6.81 -6.95
CA TYR A 5 -7.19 -7.66 -7.46
C TYR A 5 -8.46 -6.82 -7.60
N GLU A 6 -9.23 -7.11 -8.65
CA GLU A 6 -10.52 -6.47 -8.88
C GLU A 6 -11.63 -7.51 -8.90
N LEU A 7 -12.69 -7.28 -8.13
CA LEU A 7 -13.87 -8.13 -8.08
C LEU A 7 -15.12 -7.35 -8.45
N SER A 8 -16.09 -8.03 -9.07
CA SER A 8 -17.43 -7.46 -9.29
C SER A 8 -18.12 -7.16 -7.97
N LYS A 9 -19.00 -6.15 -7.93
CA LYS A 9 -19.86 -5.87 -6.77
C LYS A 9 -20.79 -7.03 -6.39
N ASP A 10 -21.06 -7.94 -7.33
CA ASP A 10 -21.88 -9.14 -7.09
C ASP A 10 -21.11 -10.26 -6.37
N SER A 11 -19.80 -10.13 -6.23
CA SER A 11 -18.98 -11.12 -5.52
C SER A 11 -19.24 -11.09 -4.02
N ASN A 12 -19.35 -12.26 -3.40
CA ASN A 12 -19.46 -12.39 -1.94
C ASN A 12 -18.08 -12.16 -1.27
N VAL A 13 -17.65 -10.90 -1.28
CA VAL A 13 -16.34 -10.48 -0.75
C VAL A 13 -16.18 -10.84 0.72
N GLU A 14 -17.24 -10.79 1.51
CA GLU A 14 -17.18 -11.16 2.92
C GLU A 14 -16.79 -12.63 3.11
N SER A 15 -17.41 -13.55 2.37
CA SER A 15 -17.03 -14.96 2.42
C SER A 15 -15.58 -15.19 1.95
N LEU A 16 -15.13 -14.47 0.92
CA LEU A 16 -13.76 -14.57 0.42
C LEU A 16 -12.74 -14.07 1.45
N LEU A 17 -13.01 -12.92 2.09
CA LEU A 17 -12.16 -12.36 3.14
C LEU A 17 -12.09 -13.28 4.36
N THR A 18 -13.19 -13.92 4.76
CA THR A 18 -13.19 -14.90 5.85
C THR A 18 -12.31 -16.10 5.52
N LYS A 19 -12.41 -16.68 4.31
CA LYS A 19 -11.53 -17.78 3.87
C LYS A 19 -10.05 -17.39 3.88
N ILE A 20 -9.75 -16.18 3.44
CA ILE A 20 -8.38 -15.65 3.45
C ILE A 20 -7.90 -15.50 4.90
N ALA A 21 -8.73 -14.94 5.78
CA ALA A 21 -8.38 -14.75 7.19
C ALA A 21 -8.14 -16.10 7.89
N GLU A 22 -8.97 -17.11 7.64
CA GLU A 22 -8.79 -18.49 8.14
C GLU A 22 -7.46 -19.09 7.69
N ASN A 23 -7.11 -18.98 6.39
CA ASN A 23 -5.85 -19.51 5.87
C ASN A 23 -4.62 -18.89 6.55
N PHE A 24 -4.69 -17.58 6.83
CA PHE A 24 -3.61 -16.85 7.47
C PHE A 24 -3.70 -16.83 9.01
N GLY A 25 -4.63 -17.58 9.62
CA GLY A 25 -4.79 -17.64 11.07
C GLY A 25 -5.10 -16.28 11.71
N THR A 26 -5.84 -15.42 11.02
CA THR A 26 -6.20 -14.07 11.48
C THR A 26 -7.71 -13.81 11.39
N THR A 27 -8.12 -12.59 11.74
CA THR A 27 -9.52 -12.12 11.69
C THR A 27 -9.64 -10.92 10.76
N VAL A 28 -10.81 -10.78 10.14
CA VAL A 28 -11.16 -9.58 9.38
C VAL A 28 -11.48 -8.47 10.37
N LYS A 29 -10.78 -7.34 10.29
CA LYS A 29 -11.06 -6.13 11.06
C LYS A 29 -11.67 -5.08 10.13
N THR A 30 -12.78 -4.50 10.53
CA THR A 30 -13.36 -3.33 9.84
C THR A 30 -12.78 -2.07 10.47
N LEU A 31 -12.25 -1.15 9.66
CA LEU A 31 -11.84 0.17 10.14
C LEU A 31 -13.05 1.11 10.25
N GLU A 32 -12.94 2.15 11.08
CA GLU A 32 -14.03 3.05 11.51
C GLU A 32 -14.79 3.76 10.35
N ASP A 33 -14.26 3.79 9.13
CA ASP A 33 -14.91 4.37 7.95
C ASP A 33 -15.89 3.42 7.22
N ASP A 34 -16.23 2.25 7.79
CA ASP A 34 -17.18 1.20 7.31
C ASP A 34 -16.93 0.61 5.91
N LEU A 35 -16.08 1.23 5.08
CA LEU A 35 -15.83 0.89 3.69
C LEU A 35 -14.49 0.16 3.48
N THR A 36 -13.68 0.06 4.53
CA THR A 36 -12.36 -0.56 4.49
C THR A 36 -12.29 -1.77 5.41
N LYS A 37 -12.34 -2.97 4.81
CA LYS A 37 -12.02 -4.23 5.52
C LYS A 37 -10.52 -4.51 5.42
N VAL A 38 -9.92 -4.85 6.55
CA VAL A 38 -8.49 -5.14 6.70
C VAL A 38 -8.31 -6.54 7.26
N ILE A 39 -7.57 -7.38 6.55
CA ILE A 39 -7.05 -8.63 7.09
C ILE A 39 -5.64 -8.35 7.59
N ALA A 40 -5.47 -8.27 8.91
CA ALA A 40 -4.18 -8.01 9.54
C ALA A 40 -3.55 -9.35 9.95
N VAL A 41 -2.77 -9.97 9.06
CA VAL A 41 -2.02 -11.20 9.38
C VAL A 41 -0.84 -10.83 10.28
N PRO A 42 -0.51 -11.62 11.33
CA PRO A 42 0.69 -11.38 12.11
C PRO A 42 1.93 -11.48 11.22
N SER A 43 2.48 -10.31 10.90
CA SER A 43 3.66 -10.04 10.09
C SER A 43 3.55 -10.36 8.58
N ARG A 44 3.53 -9.26 7.79
CA ARG A 44 3.85 -9.08 6.37
C ARG A 44 2.69 -8.84 5.42
N ILE A 45 1.58 -9.57 5.51
CA ILE A 45 0.49 -9.40 4.53
C ILE A 45 -0.57 -8.40 5.01
N ARG A 46 -0.73 -7.31 4.26
CA ARG A 46 -1.82 -6.34 4.46
C ARG A 46 -2.74 -6.40 3.25
N ILE A 47 -4.02 -6.69 3.48
CA ILE A 47 -5.06 -6.66 2.45
C ILE A 47 -6.00 -5.50 2.78
N ILE A 48 -6.08 -4.52 1.89
CA ILE A 48 -6.96 -3.37 1.99
C ILE A 48 -8.03 -3.51 0.91
N GLN A 49 -9.28 -3.63 1.32
CA GLN A 49 -10.42 -3.59 0.41
C GLN A 49 -10.95 -2.15 0.34
N ARG A 50 -11.07 -1.61 -0.89
CA ARG A 50 -11.78 -0.36 -1.17
C ARG A 50 -12.99 -0.65 -2.06
N VAL A 51 -14.09 0.08 -1.81
CA VAL A 51 -15.29 0.03 -2.66
C VAL A 51 -15.20 1.17 -3.67
N ASP A 52 -15.17 0.83 -4.96
CA ASP A 52 -15.33 1.80 -6.06
C ASP A 52 -16.81 1.80 -6.54
N GLU A 53 -17.20 2.69 -7.45
CA GLU A 53 -18.58 2.79 -7.94
C GLU A 53 -19.09 1.49 -8.58
N THR A 54 -18.22 0.69 -9.20
CA THR A 54 -18.59 -0.51 -9.97
C THR A 54 -17.92 -1.80 -9.50
N LYS A 55 -16.90 -1.73 -8.65
CA LYS A 55 -16.06 -2.89 -8.29
C LYS A 55 -15.52 -2.81 -6.86
N TYR A 56 -15.06 -3.96 -6.36
CA TYR A 56 -14.21 -4.02 -5.18
C TYR A 56 -12.75 -4.10 -5.63
N VAL A 57 -11.90 -3.28 -5.03
CA VAL A 57 -10.45 -3.31 -5.26
C VAL A 57 -9.78 -3.84 -4.00
N LEU A 58 -9.05 -4.95 -4.11
CA LEU A 58 -8.27 -5.53 -3.03
C LEU A 58 -6.79 -5.30 -3.30
N ARG A 59 -6.14 -4.51 -2.45
CA ARG A 59 -4.70 -4.28 -2.48
C ARG A 59 -4.00 -5.14 -1.46
N VAL A 60 -3.11 -6.00 -1.93
CA VAL A 60 -2.33 -6.95 -1.16
C VAL A 60 -0.89 -6.47 -1.12
N ARG A 61 -0.33 -6.30 0.08
CA ARG A 61 1.06 -5.89 0.30
C ARG A 61 1.81 -6.92 1.13
N GLY A 62 3.13 -6.99 0.95
CA GLY A 62 4.05 -7.86 1.70
C GLY A 62 3.78 -9.36 1.57
N ALA A 63 3.05 -9.75 0.53
CA ALA A 63 2.83 -11.14 0.15
C ALA A 63 4.11 -11.76 -0.44
N SER A 64 4.41 -12.99 -0.04
CA SER A 64 5.36 -13.84 -0.78
C SER A 64 4.73 -14.34 -2.08
N GLU A 65 5.55 -14.92 -2.96
CA GLU A 65 5.05 -15.54 -4.20
C GLU A 65 4.03 -16.66 -3.94
N GLY A 66 4.24 -17.43 -2.86
CA GLY A 66 3.29 -18.45 -2.41
C GLY A 66 1.95 -17.86 -1.96
N ASP A 67 1.98 -16.70 -1.30
CA ASP A 67 0.77 -16.02 -0.85
C ASP A 67 -0.02 -15.45 -2.03
N ILE A 68 0.67 -14.86 -3.01
CA ILE A 68 0.04 -14.41 -4.26
C ILE A 68 -0.61 -15.57 -5.00
N SER A 69 0.09 -16.71 -5.10
CA SER A 69 -0.45 -17.92 -5.75
C SER A 69 -1.72 -18.42 -5.07
N PHE A 70 -1.74 -18.44 -3.72
CA PHE A 70 -2.93 -18.78 -2.95
C PHE A 70 -4.08 -17.80 -3.19
N LEU A 71 -3.80 -16.49 -3.11
CA LEU A 71 -4.78 -15.44 -3.28
C LEU A 71 -5.38 -15.45 -4.70
N THR A 72 -4.58 -15.72 -5.72
CA THR A 72 -5.04 -15.89 -7.10
C THR A 72 -6.02 -17.05 -7.24
N GLY A 73 -5.85 -18.14 -6.48
CA GLY A 73 -6.79 -19.26 -6.47
C GLY A 73 -8.18 -18.91 -5.90
N ILE A 74 -8.29 -17.83 -5.12
CA ILE A 74 -9.53 -17.37 -4.48
C ILE A 74 -10.14 -16.16 -5.20
N LEU A 75 -9.29 -15.19 -5.55
CA LEU A 75 -9.67 -13.87 -6.05
C LEU A 75 -9.57 -13.79 -7.60
N GLY A 76 -9.02 -14.80 -8.26
CA GLY A 76 -8.69 -14.75 -9.69
C GLY A 76 -7.36 -14.04 -9.95
N ASP A 77 -7.05 -13.81 -11.23
CA ASP A 77 -5.78 -13.18 -11.61
C ASP A 77 -5.69 -11.72 -11.14
N PRO A 78 -4.54 -11.30 -10.57
CA PRO A 78 -4.34 -9.91 -10.19
C PRO A 78 -4.24 -9.01 -11.41
N THR A 79 -4.84 -7.82 -11.33
CA THR A 79 -4.74 -6.78 -12.36
C THR A 79 -3.35 -6.16 -12.40
N LYS A 80 -2.62 -6.20 -11.28
CA LYS A 80 -1.25 -5.70 -11.17
C LYS A 80 -0.46 -6.55 -10.18
N ILE A 81 0.76 -6.94 -10.55
CA ILE A 81 1.76 -7.49 -9.63
C ILE A 81 3.03 -6.63 -9.72
N SER A 82 3.61 -6.28 -8.58
CA SER A 82 4.91 -5.61 -8.50
C SER A 82 5.84 -6.34 -7.54
N GLN A 83 7.06 -6.58 -8.01
CA GLN A 83 8.19 -6.93 -7.15
C GLN A 83 8.63 -5.71 -6.32
N GLU A 84 9.28 -5.98 -5.19
CA GLU A 84 9.45 -5.11 -4.01
C GLU A 84 10.28 -3.83 -4.19
N LYS A 85 9.90 -2.82 -3.39
CA LYS A 85 10.59 -1.56 -3.06
C LYS A 85 11.03 -0.66 -4.21
N LEU A 86 10.50 0.56 -4.19
CA LEU A 86 11.00 1.67 -4.99
C LEU A 86 12.47 1.96 -4.65
N SER A 87 13.28 2.37 -5.63
CA SER A 87 14.54 3.04 -5.29
C SER A 87 14.23 4.37 -4.58
N LEU A 88 15.20 4.95 -3.88
CA LEU A 88 15.01 6.29 -3.29
C LEU A 88 14.61 7.33 -4.34
N ASN A 89 15.18 7.25 -5.54
CA ASN A 89 14.87 8.16 -6.64
C ASN A 89 13.46 7.94 -7.19
N ASP A 90 13.02 6.69 -7.30
CA ASP A 90 11.67 6.38 -7.75
C ASP A 90 10.64 6.80 -6.71
N PHE A 91 10.92 6.58 -5.42
CA PHE A 91 10.10 7.10 -4.33
C PHE A 91 9.93 8.62 -4.41
N ILE A 92 11.03 9.37 -4.60
CA ILE A 92 10.97 10.83 -4.76
C ILE A 92 10.12 11.21 -5.98
N LYS A 93 10.36 10.54 -7.12
CA LYS A 93 9.63 10.82 -8.35
C LYS A 93 8.13 10.59 -8.17
N GLU A 94 7.74 9.52 -7.49
CA GLU A 94 6.33 9.24 -7.21
C GLU A 94 5.73 10.25 -6.24
N VAL A 95 6.41 10.61 -5.14
CA VAL A 95 5.97 11.66 -4.20
C VAL A 95 5.72 12.98 -4.95
N MET A 96 6.66 13.40 -5.81
CA MET A 96 6.56 14.64 -6.56
C MET A 96 5.50 14.59 -7.68
N SER A 97 5.03 13.40 -8.04
CA SER A 97 3.95 13.22 -9.01
C SER A 97 2.55 13.30 -8.40
N ILE A 98 2.43 13.26 -7.06
CA ILE A 98 1.16 13.37 -6.36
C ILE A 98 0.63 14.81 -6.54
N PRO A 99 -0.58 15.01 -7.09
CA PRO A 99 -1.16 16.33 -7.23
C PRO A 99 -1.35 17.02 -5.88
N VAL A 100 -0.82 18.23 -5.74
CA VAL A 100 -0.95 19.08 -4.54
C VAL A 100 -0.50 18.35 -3.26
N VAL A 101 0.59 17.58 -3.37
CA VAL A 101 1.16 16.75 -2.29
C VAL A 101 1.42 17.53 -1.00
N GLU A 102 1.66 18.84 -1.09
CA GLU A 102 1.90 19.73 0.04
C GLU A 102 0.71 19.89 0.97
N THR A 103 -0.49 19.51 0.51
CA THR A 103 -1.75 19.55 1.27
C THR A 103 -2.17 18.19 1.84
N LYS A 104 -1.42 17.13 1.53
CA LYS A 104 -1.74 15.76 1.92
C LYS A 104 -1.11 15.39 3.27
N SER A 105 -1.82 14.60 4.07
CA SER A 105 -1.26 14.01 5.28
C SER A 105 -0.26 12.91 4.95
N LYS A 106 0.59 12.54 5.92
CA LYS A 106 1.51 11.41 5.81
C LYS A 106 0.75 10.13 5.43
N GLU A 107 -0.38 9.88 6.08
CA GLU A 107 -1.22 8.70 5.88
C GLU A 107 -1.80 8.68 4.46
N GLU A 108 -2.28 9.81 3.96
CA GLU A 108 -2.75 9.93 2.57
C GLU A 108 -1.64 9.62 1.56
N ILE A 109 -0.43 10.13 1.79
CA ILE A 109 0.73 9.89 0.91
C ILE A 109 1.12 8.41 0.93
N ILE A 110 1.19 7.80 2.11
CA ILE A 110 1.47 6.36 2.29
C ILE A 110 0.44 5.51 1.55
N ASP A 111 -0.83 5.89 1.62
CA ASP A 111 -1.91 5.19 0.92
C ASP A 111 -1.82 5.35 -0.61
N ILE A 112 -1.48 6.53 -1.11
CA ILE A 112 -1.33 6.80 -2.55
C ILE A 112 -0.13 6.04 -3.12
N LEU A 113 1.01 6.07 -2.43
CA LEU A 113 2.25 5.40 -2.85
C LEU A 113 2.26 3.90 -2.57
N ASP A 114 1.18 3.39 -2.00
CA ASP A 114 1.02 2.01 -1.62
C ASP A 114 2.11 1.50 -0.67
N LEU A 115 2.64 2.35 0.21
CA LEU A 115 3.74 2.04 1.14
C LEU A 115 3.22 1.59 2.51
N ASP A 116 4.02 0.86 3.28
CA ASP A 116 3.78 0.75 4.72
C ASP A 116 4.54 1.83 5.52
N ASP A 117 4.21 1.97 6.81
CA ASP A 117 4.82 2.97 7.69
C ASP A 117 6.33 2.76 7.84
N ASP A 118 6.79 1.51 7.91
CA ASP A 118 8.20 1.18 8.07
C ASP A 118 9.00 1.51 6.79
N GLU A 119 8.44 1.20 5.63
CA GLU A 119 8.97 1.55 4.30
C GLU A 119 9.05 3.08 4.16
N PHE A 120 7.97 3.79 4.46
CA PHE A 120 7.96 5.24 4.43
C PHE A 120 9.03 5.83 5.35
N GLN A 121 9.14 5.34 6.59
CA GLN A 121 10.17 5.80 7.53
C GLN A 121 11.59 5.50 7.04
N GLN A 122 11.80 4.38 6.36
CA GLN A 122 13.10 4.07 5.76
C GLN A 122 13.47 5.04 4.64
N TYR A 123 12.53 5.40 3.75
CA TYR A 123 12.76 6.42 2.73
C TYR A 123 12.97 7.81 3.34
N PHE A 124 12.13 8.18 4.32
CA PHE A 124 12.22 9.47 4.98
C PHE A 124 13.57 9.65 5.70
N LYS A 125 14.05 8.63 6.42
CA LYS A 125 15.40 8.66 7.03
C LYS A 125 16.52 8.82 6.01
N GLN A 126 16.38 8.23 4.83
CA GLN A 126 17.34 8.42 3.74
C GLN A 126 17.31 9.85 3.22
N LEU A 127 16.12 10.41 2.95
CA LEU A 127 15.94 11.81 2.56
C LEU A 127 16.52 12.76 3.59
N GLU A 128 16.21 12.55 4.86
CA GLU A 128 16.64 13.39 5.98
C GLU A 128 18.17 13.52 6.05
N ARG A 129 18.91 12.41 5.82
CA ARG A 129 20.38 12.40 5.80
C ARG A 129 20.95 13.38 4.76
N PHE A 130 20.30 13.51 3.61
CA PHE A 130 20.72 14.43 2.54
C PHE A 130 20.15 15.83 2.74
N GLY A 131 18.88 15.93 3.14
CA GLY A 131 18.11 17.15 3.35
C GLY A 131 18.68 18.05 4.45
N LYS A 132 18.92 17.50 5.66
CA LYS A 132 19.47 18.27 6.79
C LYS A 132 20.85 18.85 6.52
N ARG A 133 21.64 18.21 5.66
CA ARG A 133 23.01 18.63 5.33
C ARG A 133 23.07 19.53 4.09
N GLY A 134 21.96 19.71 3.37
CA GLY A 134 21.92 20.45 2.10
C GLY A 134 22.77 19.80 1.00
N ARG A 135 22.97 18.48 1.04
CA ARG A 135 23.88 17.75 0.13
C ARG A 135 23.16 16.85 -0.88
N GLY A 136 21.83 16.87 -0.89
CA GLY A 136 21.01 16.15 -1.87
C GLY A 136 20.87 16.91 -3.18
N SER A 137 20.46 16.21 -4.23
CA SER A 137 19.95 16.87 -5.44
C SER A 137 18.73 17.73 -5.11
N GLN A 138 18.40 18.70 -5.96
CA GLN A 138 17.25 19.59 -5.73
C GLN A 138 15.95 18.81 -5.47
N ALA A 139 15.72 17.73 -6.23
CA ALA A 139 14.57 16.84 -6.03
C ALA A 139 14.51 16.20 -4.63
N ILE A 140 15.66 15.79 -4.07
CA ILE A 140 15.74 15.27 -2.70
C ILE A 140 15.40 16.36 -1.68
N LEU A 141 15.92 17.57 -1.88
CA LEU A 141 15.70 18.70 -0.97
C LEU A 141 14.23 19.14 -0.97
N ASP A 142 13.60 19.16 -2.14
CA ASP A 142 12.19 19.55 -2.30
C ASP A 142 11.27 18.49 -1.70
N ALA A 143 11.49 17.21 -2.01
CA ALA A 143 10.74 16.12 -1.39
C ALA A 143 10.89 16.09 0.13
N TYR A 144 12.11 16.34 0.65
CA TYR A 144 12.33 16.43 2.10
C TYR A 144 11.52 17.57 2.75
N LYS A 145 11.48 18.76 2.13
CA LYS A 145 10.68 19.88 2.64
C LYS A 145 9.19 19.58 2.69
N ILE A 146 8.67 18.92 1.65
CA ILE A 146 7.26 18.52 1.56
C ILE A 146 6.92 17.52 2.67
N LEU A 147 7.75 16.49 2.83
CA LEU A 147 7.49 15.38 3.75
C LEU A 147 7.87 15.66 5.22
N SER A 148 8.51 16.80 5.51
CA SER A 148 8.91 17.18 6.88
C SER A 148 7.93 18.13 7.58
N LYS A 149 6.79 18.42 6.95
CA LYS A 149 5.70 19.18 7.60
C LYS A 149 5.07 18.37 8.73
#